data_AF-A0A0G0CBL0-F1
#
_entry.id   AF-A0A0G0CBL0-F1
#
_cell.length_a   1.000
_cell.length_b   1.000
_cell.length_c   1.000
_cell.angle_alpha   90.00
_cell.angle_beta   90.00
_cell.angle_gamma   90.00
#
_symmetry.space_group_name_H-M   'P 1'
#
loop_
_entity.id
_entity.type
_entity.pdbx_description
1 polymer ?
#
loop_
_entity_poly.entity_id
_entity_poly.type
_entity_poly.pdbx_seq_one_letter_code
_entity_poly.pdbx_strand_id
1 'polypeptide(L)'
;MEEAQTGSTCPTKLDVEQLAMYYTYVLKSKKDDGLYIGSTSDLVERVKQHNNGNVQSTKNRRPLFLLYYEACISKQKVEKREEYFKTGFGRGFLKSRM
;
A
#
# COMPACT_ATOMS: atom_id res chain seq x y z
N MET A 1 -53.66 24.30 1.28
CA MET A 1 -53.97 23.86 -0.08
C MET A 1 -52.95 24.44 -1.04
N GLU A 2 -52.00 23.74 -1.66
CA GLU A 2 -51.21 22.52 -1.33
C GLU A 2 -50.10 22.45 -2.43
N GLU A 3 -48.97 21.74 -2.32
CA GLU A 3 -48.51 20.69 -1.38
C GLU A 3 -47.07 20.95 -0.91
N ALA A 4 -46.64 20.30 0.18
CA ALA A 4 -45.22 20.15 0.51
C ALA A 4 -44.59 19.01 -0.33
N GLN A 5 -43.43 19.24 -0.95
CA GLN A 5 -42.64 18.16 -1.54
C GLN A 5 -41.21 18.14 -1.02
N THR A 6 -40.99 17.26 -0.05
CA THR A 6 -39.69 16.91 0.52
C THR A 6 -38.87 16.08 -0.47
N GLY A 7 -38.00 16.73 -1.23
CA GLY A 7 -37.00 16.07 -2.06
C GLY A 7 -35.78 15.64 -1.25
N SER A 8 -35.87 14.53 -0.51
CA SER A 8 -34.71 13.92 0.16
C SER A 8 -33.73 13.36 -0.88
N THR A 9 -32.71 14.13 -1.25
CA THR A 9 -31.59 13.62 -2.05
C THR A 9 -30.73 12.71 -1.19
N CYS A 10 -31.11 11.43 -1.11
CA CYS A 10 -30.27 10.39 -0.56
C CYS A 10 -28.92 10.41 -1.29
N PRO A 11 -27.76 10.53 -0.60
CA PRO A 11 -26.46 10.42 -1.24
C PRO A 11 -26.20 8.96 -1.60
N THR A 12 -26.84 8.50 -2.67
CA THR A 12 -26.67 7.17 -3.25
C THR A 12 -25.55 7.21 -4.27
N LYS A 13 -24.61 6.27 -4.13
CA LYS A 13 -23.26 6.28 -4.74
C LYS A 13 -22.34 7.22 -3.96
N LEU A 14 -21.51 6.63 -3.08
CA LEU A 14 -20.32 7.34 -2.58
C LEU A 14 -19.47 7.76 -3.78
N ASP A 15 -18.83 8.93 -3.69
CA ASP A 15 -17.82 9.40 -4.64
C ASP A 15 -16.55 8.54 -4.56
N VAL A 16 -16.62 7.29 -5.03
CA VAL A 16 -15.50 6.33 -5.03
C VAL A 16 -14.30 6.84 -5.83
N GLU A 17 -14.53 7.81 -6.72
CA GLU A 17 -13.55 8.38 -7.65
C GLU A 17 -12.50 9.29 -6.98
N GLN A 18 -12.63 9.63 -5.69
CA GLN A 18 -11.61 10.37 -4.92
C GLN A 18 -11.04 9.64 -3.69
N LEU A 19 -11.12 8.30 -3.65
CA LEU A 19 -10.43 7.51 -2.62
C LEU A 19 -8.93 7.38 -2.93
N ALA A 20 -8.16 8.42 -2.58
CA ALA A 20 -6.70 8.37 -2.57
C ALA A 20 -6.20 7.32 -1.55
N MET A 21 -5.95 6.10 -2.02
CA MET A 21 -5.38 5.02 -1.21
C MET A 21 -3.85 5.09 -1.18
N TYR A 22 -3.32 4.78 0.00
CA TYR A 22 -1.90 4.58 0.23
C TYR A 22 -1.65 3.11 0.59
N TYR A 23 -0.50 2.60 0.19
CA TYR A 23 -0.13 1.20 0.34
C TYR A 23 1.19 1.09 1.11
N THR A 24 1.20 0.29 2.17
CA THR A 24 2.46 -0.25 2.73
C THR A 24 2.74 -1.56 2.01
N TYR A 25 3.96 -1.81 1.54
CA TYR A 25 4.31 -3.03 0.82
C TYR A 25 5.63 -3.64 1.29
N VAL A 26 5.73 -4.95 1.09
CA VAL A 26 6.92 -5.76 1.33
C VAL A 26 7.26 -6.50 0.04
N LEU A 27 8.40 -6.18 -0.53
CA LEU A 27 9.02 -6.95 -1.60
C LEU A 27 10.02 -7.94 -1.02
N LYS A 28 10.19 -9.09 -1.66
CA LYS A 28 11.28 -10.02 -1.37
C LYS A 28 12.14 -10.21 -2.61
N SER A 29 13.45 -10.20 -2.42
CA SER A 29 14.43 -10.53 -3.46
C SER A 29 14.49 -12.05 -3.64
N LYS A 30 14.50 -12.52 -4.90
CA LYS A 30 14.80 -13.94 -5.20
C LYS A 30 16.31 -14.27 -5.11
N LYS A 31 17.17 -13.25 -5.06
CA LYS A 31 18.63 -13.39 -5.14
C LYS A 31 19.31 -13.51 -3.76
N ASP A 32 18.76 -12.83 -2.77
CA ASP A 32 19.34 -12.72 -1.42
C ASP A 32 18.33 -13.04 -0.30
N ASP A 33 17.13 -13.50 -0.64
CA ASP A 33 15.96 -13.71 0.23
C ASP A 33 15.54 -12.52 1.11
N GLY A 34 16.29 -11.41 1.07
CA GLY A 34 16.07 -10.26 1.91
C GLY A 34 14.82 -9.49 1.50
N LEU A 35 14.20 -8.89 2.50
CA LEU A 35 13.01 -8.06 2.34
C LEU A 35 13.39 -6.62 1.97
N TYR A 36 12.45 -5.92 1.36
CA TYR A 36 12.42 -4.47 1.20
C TYR A 36 11.02 -4.00 1.58
N ILE A 37 10.94 -3.01 2.47
CA ILE A 37 9.69 -2.49 3.04
C ILE A 37 9.61 -1.01 2.67
N GLY A 38 8.47 -0.58 2.15
CA GLY A 38 8.22 0.80 1.76
C GLY A 38 6.74 1.15 1.71
N SER A 39 6.43 2.40 1.41
CA SER A 39 5.08 2.88 1.11
C SER A 39 5.01 3.61 -0.23
N THR A 40 3.79 3.70 -0.79
CA THR A 40 3.49 4.31 -2.09
C THR A 40 1.99 4.61 -2.21
N SER A 41 1.58 5.53 -3.08
CA SER A 41 0.18 5.68 -3.51
C SER A 41 -0.18 4.77 -4.70
N ASP A 42 0.79 4.38 -5.53
CA ASP A 42 0.63 3.38 -6.59
C ASP A 42 1.54 2.18 -6.34
N LEU A 43 0.94 1.04 -6.05
CA LEU A 43 1.65 -0.23 -5.80
C LEU A 43 2.16 -0.87 -7.09
N VAL A 44 1.39 -0.78 -8.18
CA VAL A 44 1.66 -1.45 -9.46
C VAL A 44 2.82 -0.78 -10.18
N GLU A 45 2.80 0.55 -10.26
CA GLU A 45 3.90 1.33 -10.82
C GLU A 45 5.17 1.13 -10.00
N ARG A 46 5.06 1.14 -8.66
CA ARG A 46 6.22 0.99 -7.79
C ARG A 46 6.91 -0.37 -7.94
N VAL A 47 6.15 -1.47 -8.01
CA VAL A 47 6.70 -2.81 -8.28
C VAL A 47 7.39 -2.86 -9.65
N LYS A 48 6.82 -2.23 -10.69
CA LYS A 48 7.46 -2.09 -12.01
C LYS A 48 8.78 -1.32 -11.92
N GLN A 49 8.82 -0.18 -11.23
CA GLN A 49 10.05 0.62 -11.02
C GLN A 49 11.17 -0.20 -10.34
N HIS A 50 10.84 -0.99 -9.32
CA HIS A 50 11.79 -1.86 -8.62
C HIS A 50 12.38 -2.95 -9.54
N ASN A 51 11.56 -3.60 -10.36
CA ASN A 51 12.01 -4.64 -11.30
C ASN A 51 12.73 -4.06 -12.54
N ASN A 52 12.37 -2.86 -12.99
CA ASN A 52 13.12 -2.15 -14.03
C ASN A 52 14.51 -1.68 -13.52
N GLY A 53 14.71 -1.63 -12.20
CA GLY A 53 15.98 -1.26 -11.58
C GLY A 53 16.17 0.25 -11.41
N ASN A 54 15.06 1.00 -11.48
CA ASN A 54 15.05 2.46 -11.33
C ASN A 54 15.27 2.88 -9.86
N VAL A 55 15.07 1.96 -8.91
CA VAL A 55 15.32 2.19 -7.48
C VAL A 55 16.72 1.69 -7.10
N GLN A 56 17.61 2.61 -6.75
CA GLN A 56 19.01 2.33 -6.42
C GLN A 56 19.16 1.23 -5.34
N SER A 57 18.37 1.29 -4.27
CA SER A 57 18.41 0.35 -3.14
C SER A 57 18.05 -1.10 -3.48
N THR A 58 17.37 -1.34 -4.61
CA THR A 58 16.96 -2.70 -5.03
C THR A 58 17.51 -3.10 -6.40
N LYS A 59 18.17 -2.20 -7.14
CA LYS A 59 18.69 -2.42 -8.51
C LYS A 59 19.56 -3.69 -8.64
N ASN A 60 20.36 -4.00 -7.62
CA ASN A 60 21.29 -5.14 -7.58
C ASN A 60 20.68 -6.44 -7.00
N ARG A 61 19.44 -6.34 -6.49
CA ARG A 61 18.67 -7.37 -5.76
C ARG A 61 17.45 -7.86 -6.56
N ARG A 62 17.48 -7.67 -7.89
CA ARG A 62 16.43 -8.13 -8.82
C ARG A 62 16.63 -9.62 -9.15
N PRO A 63 15.56 -10.36 -9.47
CA PRO A 63 14.15 -9.92 -9.50
C PRO A 63 13.54 -9.84 -8.10
N LEU A 64 12.63 -8.88 -7.90
CA LEU A 64 11.84 -8.72 -6.68
C LEU A 64 10.38 -9.10 -6.93
N PHE A 65 9.80 -9.84 -6.00
CA PHE A 65 8.38 -10.18 -6.00
C PHE A 65 7.67 -9.49 -4.83
N LEU A 66 6.41 -9.09 -5.07
CA LEU A 66 5.54 -8.56 -4.03
C LEU A 66 5.12 -9.73 -3.13
N LEU A 67 5.44 -9.64 -1.84
CA LEU A 67 5.16 -10.69 -0.86
C LEU A 67 4.01 -10.32 0.08
N TYR A 68 3.85 -9.03 0.39
CA TYR A 68 2.77 -8.54 1.24
C TYR A 68 2.43 -7.08 0.92
N TYR A 69 1.17 -6.68 1.11
CA TYR A 69 0.78 -5.27 1.13
C TYR A 69 -0.45 -5.03 2.02
N GLU A 70 -0.58 -3.80 2.51
CA GLU A 70 -1.77 -3.29 3.21
C GLU A 70 -2.19 -1.96 2.58
N ALA A 71 -3.48 -1.79 2.32
CA ALA A 71 -4.07 -0.56 1.80
C ALA A 71 -4.73 0.26 2.91
N CYS A 72 -4.59 1.58 2.88
CA CYS A 72 -5.16 2.50 3.86
C CYS A 72 -5.40 3.89 3.24
N ILE A 73 -6.53 4.51 3.58
CA ILE A 73 -6.89 5.86 3.12
C ILE A 73 -6.00 6.94 3.78
N SER A 74 -5.51 6.69 5.00
CA SER A 74 -4.65 7.64 5.72
C SER A 74 -3.17 7.36 5.47
N LYS A 75 -2.49 8.29 4.80
CA LYS A 75 -1.03 8.29 4.60
C LYS A 75 -0.27 8.12 5.92
N GLN A 76 -0.67 8.83 6.98
CA GLN A 76 -0.01 8.76 8.29
C GLN A 76 -0.14 7.37 8.94
N LYS A 77 -1.22 6.62 8.68
CA LYS A 77 -1.35 5.22 9.14
C LYS A 77 -0.38 4.31 8.36
N VAL A 78 -0.24 4.52 7.06
CA VAL A 78 0.71 3.79 6.19
C VAL A 78 2.16 4.05 6.60
N GLU A 79 2.54 5.30 6.87
CA GLU A 79 3.89 5.65 7.33
C GLU A 79 4.22 4.96 8.67
N LYS A 80 3.34 5.07 9.67
CA LYS A 80 3.49 4.36 10.96
C LYS A 80 3.53 2.83 10.81
N ARG A 81 2.85 2.29 9.80
CA ARG A 81 2.83 0.85 9.51
C ARG A 81 4.12 0.38 8.84
N GLU A 82 4.67 1.19 7.94
CA GLU A 82 5.99 0.98 7.34
C GLU A 82 7.10 1.00 8.42
N GLU A 83 7.05 1.98 9.33
CA GLU A 83 7.94 2.05 10.50
C GLU A 83 7.81 0.81 11.38
N TYR A 84 6.58 0.42 11.71
CA TYR A 84 6.31 -0.81 12.49
C TYR A 84 6.95 -2.04 11.83
N PHE A 85 6.76 -2.25 10.52
CA PHE A 85 7.37 -3.38 9.79
C PHE A 85 8.90 -3.34 9.75
N LYS A 86 9.53 -2.17 9.87
CA LYS A 86 11.00 -2.05 10.00
C LYS A 86 11.51 -2.48 11.38
N THR A 87 10.68 -2.47 12.43
CA THR A 87 11.04 -2.94 13.79
C THR A 87 11.23 -4.47 13.87
N GLY A 88 11.87 -4.95 14.94
CA GLY A 88 11.99 -6.39 15.22
C GLY A 88 10.64 -7.10 15.35
N PHE A 89 9.68 -6.50 16.07
CA PHE A 89 8.33 -7.04 16.22
C PHE A 89 7.56 -7.10 14.90
N GLY A 90 7.63 -6.04 14.09
CA GLY A 90 6.98 -6.03 12.77
C GLY A 90 7.60 -7.04 11.79
N ARG A 91 8.91 -7.28 11.84
CA ARG A 91 9.56 -8.38 11.12
C ARG A 91 9.10 -9.75 11.62
N GLY A 92 8.85 -9.91 12.93
CA GLY A 92 8.25 -11.11 13.50
C GLY A 92 6.82 -11.34 13.01
N PHE A 93 5.98 -10.30 13.01
CA PHE A 93 4.63 -10.34 12.45
C PHE A 93 4.62 -10.72 10.97
N LEU A 94 5.52 -10.14 10.17
CA LEU A 94 5.68 -10.49 8.75
C LEU A 94 6.07 -11.95 8.57
N LYS A 95 7.05 -12.46 9.35
CA LYS A 95 7.44 -13.89 9.33
C LYS A 95 6.32 -14.85 9.74
N SER A 96 5.41 -14.43 10.62
CA SER A 96 4.26 -15.24 11.05
C SER A 96 3.13 -15.30 10.00
N ARG A 97 3.25 -14.55 8.90
CA ARG A 97 2.22 -14.39 7.87
C ARG A 97 2.71 -14.78 6.47
N MET A 98 3.91 -15.35 6.39
CA MET A 98 4.61 -15.86 5.20
C MET A 98 4.77 -17.37 5.29
#